data_AF-A0A2G7HJE4-F1
#
_entry.id   AF-A0A2G7HJE4-F1
#
_cell.length_a   1.000
_cell.length_b   1.000
_cell.length_c   1.000
_cell.angle_alpha   90.00
_cell.angle_beta   90.00
_cell.angle_gamma   90.00
#
_symmetry.space_group_name_H-M   'P 1'
#
loop_
_entity.id
_entity.type
_entity.pdbx_description
1 polymer ?
#
loop_
_entity_poly.entity_id
_entity_poly.type
_entity_poly.pdbx_seq_one_letter_code
_entity_poly.pdbx_strand_id
1 'polypeptide(L)' 'MNVKLRRIELGIKQQDLAKQLGIGRSTLLKIEKGNYDNVKIGLAKRIAKALDSTVTELFF' A
#
# COMPACT_ATOMS: atom_id res chain seq x y z
N MET A 1 -10.02 5.21 -3.19
CA MET A 1 -8.61 4.89 -2.85
C MET A 1 -8.59 3.94 -1.66
N ASN A 2 -8.11 2.72 -1.91
CA ASN A 2 -8.48 1.59 -1.06
C ASN A 2 -7.30 1.01 -0.28
N VAL A 3 -6.05 1.44 -0.52
CA VAL A 3 -4.86 0.91 0.20
C VAL A 3 -5.01 0.99 1.72
N LYS A 4 -5.39 2.15 2.26
CA LYS A 4 -5.57 2.34 3.70
C LYS A 4 -6.74 1.51 4.24
N LEU A 5 -7.87 1.52 3.52
CA LEU A 5 -9.08 0.82 3.92
C LEU A 5 -8.83 -0.68 3.96
N ARG A 6 -8.29 -1.24 2.87
CA ARG A 6 -7.93 -2.65 2.75
C ARG A 6 -6.92 -3.08 3.80
N ARG A 7 -5.91 -2.25 4.10
CA ARG A 7 -4.96 -2.54 5.19
C ARG A 7 -5.68 -2.65 6.54
N ILE A 8 -6.62 -1.75 6.83
CA ILE A 8 -7.38 -1.74 8.08
C ILE A 8 -8.32 -2.94 8.17
N GLU A 9 -8.99 -3.32 7.07
CA GLU A 9 -9.84 -4.52 6.99
C GLU A 9 -9.05 -5.80 7.31
N LEU A 10 -7.79 -5.87 6.87
CA LEU A 10 -6.90 -6.99 7.18
C LEU A 10 -6.26 -6.89 8.58
N GLY A 11 -6.56 -5.85 9.35
CA GLY A 11 -5.98 -5.64 10.69
C GLY A 11 -4.48 -5.36 10.70
N ILE A 12 -3.88 -5.02 9.57
CA ILE A 12 -2.43 -4.85 9.43
C ILE A 12 -2.03 -3.45 9.90
N LYS A 13 -1.03 -3.33 10.79
CA LYS A 13 -0.50 -2.01 11.16
C LYS A 13 0.31 -1.42 10.01
N GLN A 14 0.27 -0.09 9.87
CA GLN A 14 1.02 0.62 8.83
C GLN A 14 2.53 0.32 8.88
N GLN A 15 3.13 0.25 10.08
CA GLN A 15 4.54 -0.08 10.22
C GLN A 15 4.87 -1.50 9.77
N ASP A 16 3.96 -2.45 9.98
CA ASP A 16 4.18 -3.86 9.63
C ASP A 16 4.09 -4.06 8.12
N LEU A 17 3.10 -3.44 7.47
CA LEU A 17 3.01 -3.44 6.01
C LEU A 17 4.24 -2.77 5.38
N ALA A 18 4.69 -1.64 5.94
CA ALA A 18 5.88 -0.96 5.44
C ALA A 18 7.14 -1.84 5.54
N LYS A 19 7.32 -2.54 6.67
CA LYS A 19 8.40 -3.52 6.86
C LYS A 19 8.30 -4.68 5.85
N GLN A 20 7.11 -5.26 5.68
CA GLN A 20 6.87 -6.34 4.71
C GLN A 20 7.20 -5.91 3.28
N LEU A 21 6.92 -4.65 2.94
CA LEU A 21 7.22 -4.07 1.63
C LEU A 21 8.64 -3.52 1.52
N GLY A 22 9.46 -3.57 2.58
CA GLY A 22 10.82 -3.02 2.58
C GLY A 22 10.86 -1.52 2.25
N ILE A 23 9.84 -0.77 2.67
CA ILE A 23 9.74 0.68 2.47
C ILE A 23 9.66 1.40 3.82
N GLY A 24 9.94 2.70 3.83
CA GLY A 24 9.71 3.54 4.99
C GLY A 24 8.23 3.67 5.32
N ARG A 25 7.88 3.75 6.61
CA ARG A 25 6.51 4.04 7.07
C ARG A 25 5.98 5.35 6.46
N SER A 26 6.83 6.36 6.31
CA SER A 26 6.48 7.63 5.67
C SER A 26 6.13 7.48 4.19
N THR A 27 6.81 6.57 3.47
CA THR A 27 6.47 6.21 2.09
C THR A 27 5.08 5.58 2.04
N LEU A 28 4.79 4.61 2.91
CA LEU A 28 3.45 4.01 2.96
C LEU A 28 2.37 5.05 3.32
N LEU A 29 2.66 5.98 4.25
CA LEU A 29 1.76 7.07 4.60
C LEU A 29 1.44 7.97 3.40
N LYS A 30 2.43 8.31 2.56
CA LYS A 30 2.22 9.09 1.34
C LYS A 30 1.31 8.36 0.36
N ILE A 31 1.55 7.06 0.17
CA ILE A 31 0.72 6.19 -0.67
C ILE A 31 -0.73 6.16 -0.16
N GLU A 32 -0.91 5.96 1.15
CA GLU A 32 -2.24 5.97 1.80
C GLU A 32 -2.93 7.34 1.80
N LYS A 33 -2.22 8.42 1.46
CA LYS A 33 -2.79 9.76 1.26
C LYS A 33 -3.01 10.12 -0.21
N GLY A 34 -2.64 9.25 -1.15
CA GLY A 34 -2.86 9.44 -2.58
C GLY A 34 -1.69 10.08 -3.29
N ASN A 35 -0.55 10.21 -2.62
CA ASN A 35 0.69 10.65 -3.23
C ASN A 35 1.43 9.42 -3.77
N TYR A 36 1.13 9.05 -5.01
CA TYR A 36 1.69 7.89 -5.71
C TYR A 36 2.44 8.24 -7.00
N ASP A 37 2.70 9.53 -7.27
CA ASP A 37 3.44 9.99 -8.47
C ASP A 37 4.80 9.29 -8.64
N ASN A 38 5.41 8.88 -7.52
CA ASN A 38 6.70 8.18 -7.48
C ASN A 38 6.59 6.68 -7.15
N VAL A 39 5.38 6.12 -7.12
CA VAL A 39 5.18 4.69 -6.88
C VAL A 39 5.46 3.93 -8.17
N LYS A 40 6.59 3.23 -8.20
CA LYS A 40 6.91 2.32 -9.29
C LYS A 40 5.85 1.21 -9.36
N ILE A 41 5.52 0.76 -10.58
CA ILE A 41 4.58 -0.35 -10.83
C ILE A 41 4.95 -1.60 -10.00
N GLY A 42 6.25 -1.87 -9.81
CA GLY A 42 6.71 -2.97 -8.97
C GLY A 42 6.28 -2.84 -7.50
N LEU A 43 6.29 -1.63 -6.93
CA LEU A 43 5.81 -1.40 -5.57
C LEU A 43 4.28 -1.52 -5.51
N ALA A 44 3.55 -0.98 -6.50
CA ALA A 44 2.09 -1.13 -6.57
C ALA A 44 1.66 -2.60 -6.61
N LYS A 45 2.32 -3.44 -7.42
CA LYS A 45 2.08 -4.89 -7.48
C LYS A 45 2.37 -5.59 -6.15
N ARG A 46 3.44 -5.20 -5.45
CA ARG A 46 3.78 -5.77 -4.13
C ARG A 46 2.75 -5.37 -3.07
N ILE A 47 2.27 -4.13 -3.10
CA ILE A 47 1.20 -3.65 -2.21
C ILE A 47 -0.08 -4.44 -2.46
N ALA A 48 -0.48 -4.58 -3.73
CA ALA A 48 -1.65 -5.37 -4.13
C ALA A 48 -1.57 -6.81 -3.61
N LYS A 49 -0.43 -7.48 -3.82
CA LYS A 49 -0.19 -8.82 -3.29
C LYS A 49 -0.23 -8.89 -1.76
N ALA A 50 0.36 -7.91 -1.07
CA ALA A 50 0.39 -7.89 0.40
C ALA A 50 -0.99 -7.60 1.03
N LEU A 51 -1.88 -6.96 0.28
CA LEU A 51 -3.22 -6.59 0.69
C LEU A 51 -4.31 -7.48 0.09
N ASP A 52 -3.93 -8.62 -0.51
CA ASP A 52 -4.83 -9.57 -1.15
C ASP A 52 -5.90 -8.86 -2.00
N SER A 53 -5.41 -8.07 -2.96
CA SER A 53 -6.21 -7.22 -3.85
C SER A 53 -5.43 -6.99 -5.15
N THR A 54 -6.04 -6.29 -6.12
CA THR A 54 -5.41 -5.94 -7.39
C THR A 54 -4.90 -4.50 -7.40
N VAL A 55 -3.96 -4.19 -8.31
CA VAL A 55 -3.49 -2.80 -8.48
C VAL A 55 -4.65 -1.88 -8.86
N THR A 56 -5.57 -2.36 -9.70
CA THR A 56 -6.76 -1.63 -10.12
C THR A 56 -7.63 -1.28 -8.92
N GLU A 57 -7.98 -2.25 -8.08
CA GLU A 57 -8.82 -2.00 -6.89
C GLU A 57 -8.19 -1.05 -5.88
N LEU A 58 -6.86 -1.01 -5.78
CA LEU A 58 -6.18 -0.21 -4.76
C LEU A 58 -5.88 1.22 -5.20
N PHE A 59 -5.59 1.42 -6.49
CA PHE A 59 -5.06 2.69 -7.04
C PHE A 59 -5.99 3.35 -8.07
N PHE A 60 -7.02 2.67 -8.56
CA PHE A 60 -8.04 3.19 -9.47
C PHE A 60 -9.44 3.05 -8.84
#